data_AF-A0A8S3DPD6-F1
#
_entry.id   AF-A0A8S3DPD6-F1
#
_cell.length_a   1.000
_cell.length_b   1.000
_cell.length_c   1.000
_cell.angle_alpha   90.00
_cell.angle_beta   90.00
_cell.angle_gamma   90.00
#
_symmetry.space_group_name_H-M   'P 1'
#
loop_
_entity.id
_entity.type
_entity.pdbx_description
1 polymer ?
#
loop_
_entity_poly.entity_id
_entity_poly.type
_entity_poly.pdbx_seq_one_letter_code
_entity_poly.pdbx_strand_id
1 'polypeptide(L)'
;MKSNSIPTLTEYFSPDWVIERSRCNNYSRLVCKQFNDLIENKESSCIDSIATSLKAITSKDIQYPEPKPMTSLIIDFILTLKEKNLLPCIVFSDNRILCEQMATTIAKYFENLEIELRETKYKAQIESLKNRIETIEQLKKKSKPKKQTKPKKRTQDGNDTIELEMPEEEINDQIILSGHEQQLLDGILDEGTLTNRNGCDRELVEALLERASRENPKLVGYIRRGVAYHHAGLNNKGRVAVEALFRNRYVQVVFSTATLALGIHMPTKTVAFVRDSIYLDALQYRQSSGRAGRRGFDVQGHVVFVDIPLSKVSHLITSAIPNIRAHFPTSVTFLLRLLHLCSNAKDSQDAINRSLIALQCPLLTQSLTNQNLIDIQTRFHSLFTLDFLYRLDLIDRHGNLIGLAGLLTHLHYYEPANILLVYLMDTQYFHIVKDGVEIMTVFAYIFTYMP
;
A
#
# COMPACT_ATOMS: atom_id res chain seq x y z
N MET A 1 -30.69 -17.28 -26.77
CA MET A 1 -30.18 -18.39 -27.61
C MET A 1 -30.90 -18.36 -28.95
N LYS A 2 -30.30 -17.75 -29.99
CA LYS A 2 -30.75 -17.90 -31.37
C LYS A 2 -29.68 -18.69 -32.13
N SER A 3 -30.14 -19.79 -32.74
CA SER A 3 -29.56 -20.67 -33.77
C SER A 3 -28.03 -20.77 -33.95
N ASN A 4 -27.55 -22.03 -34.02
CA ASN A 4 -26.20 -22.43 -34.47
C ASN A 4 -25.89 -22.12 -35.96
N SER A 5 -26.70 -21.29 -36.62
CA SER A 5 -26.48 -20.86 -38.00
C SER A 5 -25.75 -19.54 -38.01
N ILE A 6 -24.71 -19.45 -38.84
CA ILE A 6 -23.94 -18.22 -39.08
C ILE A 6 -24.94 -17.16 -39.63
N PRO A 7 -25.14 -16.02 -38.94
CA PRO A 7 -26.05 -14.97 -39.42
C PRO A 7 -25.60 -14.38 -40.75
N THR A 8 -26.48 -13.71 -41.49
CA THR A 8 -26.13 -12.98 -42.73
C THR A 8 -25.57 -11.60 -42.40
N LEU A 9 -24.78 -10.99 -43.29
CA LEU A 9 -24.02 -9.73 -43.09
C LEU A 9 -24.83 -8.57 -42.48
N THR A 10 -26.13 -8.50 -42.74
CA THR A 10 -27.06 -7.52 -42.19
C THR A 10 -27.43 -7.76 -40.72
N GLU A 11 -27.31 -8.98 -40.22
CA GLU A 11 -27.53 -9.35 -38.82
C GLU A 11 -26.26 -9.19 -37.95
N TYR A 12 -25.05 -9.18 -38.54
CA TYR A 12 -23.77 -9.12 -37.80
C TYR A 12 -23.52 -7.81 -37.03
N PHE A 13 -24.10 -6.70 -37.49
CA PHE A 13 -23.95 -5.37 -36.87
C PHE A 13 -25.22 -4.92 -36.15
N SER A 14 -26.17 -5.84 -35.92
CA SER A 14 -27.33 -5.54 -35.09
C SER A 14 -26.87 -5.30 -33.64
N PRO A 15 -27.31 -4.22 -32.99
CA PRO A 15 -26.96 -3.92 -31.59
C PRO A 15 -27.43 -5.01 -30.61
N ASP A 16 -28.33 -5.90 -31.03
CA ASP A 16 -28.91 -6.96 -30.20
C ASP A 16 -28.07 -8.26 -30.17
N TRP A 17 -26.99 -8.34 -30.94
CA TRP A 17 -26.18 -9.55 -31.03
C TRP A 17 -24.94 -9.48 -30.13
N VAL A 18 -24.85 -10.40 -29.15
CA VAL A 18 -23.78 -10.45 -28.15
C VAL A 18 -22.93 -11.70 -28.36
N ILE A 19 -21.60 -11.52 -28.43
CA ILE A 19 -20.63 -12.61 -28.64
C ILE A 19 -19.95 -12.94 -27.32
N GLU A 20 -19.88 -14.23 -26.99
CA GLU A 20 -19.13 -14.70 -25.83
C GLU A 20 -17.62 -14.49 -26.01
N ARG A 21 -16.93 -14.04 -24.94
CA ARG A 21 -15.48 -13.74 -24.94
C ARG A 21 -14.61 -14.89 -25.47
N SER A 22 -15.00 -16.14 -25.21
CA SER A 22 -14.29 -17.34 -25.66
C SER A 22 -14.27 -17.50 -27.19
N ARG A 23 -15.23 -16.88 -27.88
CA ARG A 23 -15.43 -16.99 -29.33
C ARG A 23 -14.94 -15.78 -30.11
N CYS A 24 -14.51 -14.70 -29.44
CA CYS A 24 -14.08 -13.45 -30.07
C CYS A 24 -12.95 -13.64 -31.10
N ASN A 25 -11.96 -14.50 -30.83
CA ASN A 25 -10.85 -14.72 -31.77
C ASN A 25 -11.29 -15.44 -33.04
N ASN A 26 -12.15 -16.47 -32.91
CA ASN A 26 -12.71 -17.17 -34.06
C ASN A 26 -13.66 -16.27 -34.84
N TYR A 27 -14.44 -15.45 -34.14
CA TYR A 27 -15.28 -14.44 -34.74
C TYR A 27 -14.48 -13.42 -35.57
N SER A 28 -13.43 -12.84 -34.98
CA SER A 28 -12.55 -11.89 -35.68
C SER A 28 -11.97 -12.49 -36.97
N ARG A 29 -11.52 -13.74 -36.93
CA ARG A 29 -10.99 -14.43 -38.13
C ARG A 29 -12.05 -14.64 -39.20
N LEU A 30 -13.27 -15.01 -38.84
CA LEU A 30 -14.37 -15.20 -39.79
C LEU A 30 -14.78 -13.88 -40.45
N VAL A 31 -14.85 -12.79 -39.66
CA VAL A 31 -15.15 -11.45 -40.16
C VAL A 31 -14.05 -11.00 -41.14
N CYS A 32 -12.76 -11.12 -40.77
CA CYS A 32 -11.67 -10.78 -41.67
C CYS A 32 -11.70 -11.58 -42.97
N LYS A 33 -12.03 -12.88 -42.90
CA LYS A 33 -12.15 -13.73 -44.08
C LYS A 33 -13.26 -13.26 -45.02
N GLN A 34 -14.45 -12.97 -44.49
CA GLN A 34 -15.57 -12.48 -45.29
C GLN A 34 -15.30 -11.10 -45.91
N PHE A 35 -14.62 -10.20 -45.19
CA PHE A 35 -14.20 -8.92 -45.77
C PHE A 35 -13.21 -9.10 -46.92
N ASN A 36 -12.26 -10.03 -46.78
CA ASN A 36 -11.34 -10.34 -47.86
C ASN A 36 -12.07 -10.93 -49.08
N ASP A 37 -13.01 -11.84 -48.86
CA ASP A 37 -13.83 -12.44 -49.92
C ASP A 37 -14.66 -11.36 -50.67
N LEU A 38 -15.20 -10.37 -49.96
CA LEU A 38 -15.94 -9.24 -50.56
C LEU A 38 -15.05 -8.30 -51.37
N ILE A 39 -13.82 -8.05 -50.90
CA ILE A 39 -12.82 -7.25 -51.61
C ILE A 39 -12.40 -7.95 -52.91
N GLU A 40 -12.16 -9.27 -52.84
CA GLU A 40 -11.79 -10.09 -54.00
C GLU A 40 -12.91 -10.12 -55.06
N ASN A 41 -14.18 -10.19 -54.63
CA ASN A 41 -15.34 -10.20 -55.52
C ASN A 41 -15.79 -8.81 -56.03
N LYS A 42 -15.12 -7.72 -55.61
CA LYS A 42 -15.39 -6.32 -56.01
C LYS A 42 -16.85 -5.86 -55.82
N GLU A 43 -17.52 -6.32 -54.77
CA GLU A 43 -18.90 -5.93 -54.44
C GLU A 43 -18.95 -4.57 -53.72
N SER A 44 -18.79 -3.48 -54.47
CA SER A 44 -18.69 -2.11 -53.93
C SER A 44 -19.91 -1.63 -53.15
N SER A 45 -21.12 -2.06 -53.53
CA SER A 45 -22.37 -1.65 -52.88
C SER A 45 -22.50 -2.15 -51.42
N CYS A 46 -21.99 -3.36 -51.14
CA CYS A 46 -22.03 -3.93 -49.81
C CYS A 46 -21.00 -3.26 -48.88
N ILE A 47 -19.79 -2.99 -49.41
CA ILE A 47 -18.72 -2.30 -48.70
C ILE A 47 -19.16 -0.89 -48.28
N ASP A 48 -19.83 -0.16 -49.16
CA ASP A 48 -20.33 1.20 -48.86
C ASP A 48 -21.44 1.19 -47.78
N SER A 49 -22.32 0.18 -47.79
CA SER A 49 -23.34 -0.01 -46.76
C SER A 49 -22.73 -0.30 -45.38
N ILE A 50 -21.70 -1.14 -45.35
CA ILE A 50 -20.96 -1.46 -44.12
C ILE A 50 -20.20 -0.24 -43.61
N ALA A 51 -19.52 0.51 -44.49
CA ALA A 51 -18.83 1.74 -44.13
C ALA A 51 -19.78 2.79 -43.56
N THR A 52 -20.99 2.89 -44.11
CA THR A 52 -22.05 3.78 -43.62
C THR A 52 -22.57 3.34 -42.24
N SER A 53 -22.75 2.03 -42.04
CA SER A 53 -23.17 1.46 -40.75
C SER A 53 -22.11 1.62 -39.66
N LEU A 54 -20.83 1.40 -39.99
CA LEU A 54 -19.71 1.63 -39.07
C LEU A 54 -19.61 3.10 -38.66
N LYS A 55 -19.78 4.04 -39.62
CA LYS A 55 -19.84 5.48 -39.33
C LYS A 55 -21.01 5.83 -38.41
N ALA A 56 -22.15 5.16 -38.56
CA ALA A 56 -23.32 5.34 -37.69
C ALA A 56 -23.14 4.74 -36.29
N ILE A 57 -22.29 3.73 -36.13
CA ILE A 57 -21.97 3.14 -34.81
C ILE A 57 -20.92 3.98 -34.08
N THR A 58 -19.94 4.57 -34.78
CA THR A 58 -18.95 5.47 -34.16
C THR A 58 -19.55 6.72 -33.51
N SER A 59 -20.82 7.07 -33.79
CA SER A 59 -21.51 8.21 -33.16
C SER A 59 -22.34 7.82 -31.93
N LYS A 60 -22.49 6.53 -31.62
CA LYS A 60 -23.12 6.06 -30.38
C LYS A 60 -22.05 5.49 -29.47
N ASP A 61 -21.66 6.26 -28.45
CA ASP A 61 -20.88 5.75 -27.33
C ASP A 61 -21.63 4.56 -26.72
N ILE A 62 -21.12 3.35 -26.97
CA ILE A 62 -21.63 2.13 -26.34
C ILE A 62 -21.24 2.22 -24.87
N GLN A 63 -22.19 2.66 -24.02
CA GLN A 63 -22.04 2.60 -22.57
C GLN A 63 -22.07 1.12 -22.14
N TYR A 64 -20.88 0.55 -21.97
CA TYR A 64 -20.73 -0.68 -21.21
C TYR A 64 -21.20 -0.43 -19.77
N PRO A 65 -21.89 -1.38 -19.12
CA PRO A 65 -22.18 -1.25 -17.70
C PRO A 65 -20.86 -1.03 -16.97
N GLU A 66 -20.70 0.15 -16.37
CA GLU A 66 -19.46 0.49 -15.68
C GLU A 66 -19.19 -0.58 -14.61
N PRO A 67 -17.97 -1.14 -14.55
CA PRO A 67 -17.63 -2.04 -13.47
C PRO A 67 -17.90 -1.31 -12.16
N LYS A 68 -18.61 -1.98 -11.23
CA LYS A 68 -18.89 -1.42 -9.89
C LYS A 68 -17.59 -0.79 -9.35
N PRO A 69 -17.64 0.45 -8.83
CA PRO A 69 -16.43 1.09 -8.34
C PRO A 69 -15.79 0.20 -7.29
N MET A 70 -14.47 0.00 -7.35
CA MET A 70 -13.78 -0.93 -6.43
C MET A 70 -14.02 -0.63 -4.95
N THR A 71 -14.38 0.62 -4.64
CA THR A 71 -14.79 1.07 -3.30
C THR A 71 -16.08 0.42 -2.81
N SER A 72 -17.05 0.07 -3.68
CA SER A 72 -18.24 -0.67 -3.26
C SER A 72 -17.94 -2.15 -3.12
N LEU A 73 -17.20 -2.73 -4.07
CA LEU A 73 -16.80 -4.14 -4.05
C LEU A 73 -16.00 -4.52 -2.81
N ILE A 74 -15.12 -3.62 -2.33
CA ILE A 74 -14.29 -3.92 -1.16
C ILE A 74 -15.12 -4.00 0.14
N ILE A 75 -16.22 -3.24 0.26
CA ILE A 75 -17.11 -3.30 1.42
C ILE A 75 -17.76 -4.68 1.49
N ASP A 76 -18.44 -5.08 0.40
CA ASP A 76 -19.10 -6.39 0.29
C ASP A 76 -18.11 -7.54 0.55
N PHE A 77 -16.89 -7.41 0.02
CA PHE A 77 -15.82 -8.37 0.22
C PHE A 77 -15.43 -8.50 1.69
N ILE A 78 -15.15 -7.39 2.39
CA ILE A 78 -14.73 -7.43 3.79
C ILE A 78 -15.87 -7.91 4.71
N LEU A 79 -17.12 -7.55 4.43
CA LEU A 79 -18.28 -8.07 5.14
C LEU A 79 -18.39 -9.60 4.97
N THR A 80 -18.23 -10.09 3.73
CA THR A 80 -18.21 -11.54 3.47
C THR A 80 -17.09 -12.25 4.24
N LEU A 81 -15.90 -11.62 4.36
CA LEU A 81 -14.81 -12.19 5.16
C LEU A 81 -15.14 -12.21 6.65
N LYS A 82 -15.80 -11.16 7.17
CA LYS A 82 -16.25 -11.08 8.57
C LYS A 82 -17.26 -12.20 8.87
N GLU A 83 -18.29 -12.34 8.03
CA GLU A 83 -19.32 -13.37 8.17
C GLU A 83 -18.75 -14.79 8.15
N LYS A 84 -17.77 -15.05 7.28
CA LYS A 84 -17.11 -16.36 7.17
C LYS A 84 -15.99 -16.58 8.18
N ASN A 85 -15.78 -15.66 9.13
CA ASN A 85 -14.67 -15.70 10.10
C ASN A 85 -13.28 -15.87 9.45
N LEU A 86 -13.04 -15.19 8.34
CA LEU A 86 -11.80 -15.26 7.55
C LEU A 86 -10.80 -14.14 7.88
N LEU A 87 -11.06 -13.35 8.93
CA LEU A 87 -10.15 -12.33 9.44
C LEU A 87 -9.13 -12.94 10.44
N PRO A 88 -7.91 -12.39 10.57
CA PRO A 88 -7.40 -11.17 9.92
C PRO A 88 -7.06 -11.36 8.44
N CYS A 89 -7.05 -10.25 7.69
CA CYS A 89 -6.82 -10.21 6.25
C CYS A 89 -5.80 -9.11 5.86
N ILE A 90 -4.90 -9.44 4.93
CA ILE A 90 -4.04 -8.45 4.26
C ILE A 90 -4.48 -8.36 2.81
N VAL A 91 -4.78 -7.15 2.36
CA VAL A 91 -5.22 -6.87 0.99
C VAL A 91 -4.08 -6.17 0.25
N PHE A 92 -3.51 -6.84 -0.75
CA PHE A 92 -2.44 -6.32 -1.57
C PHE A 92 -2.98 -5.58 -2.79
N SER A 93 -2.51 -4.34 -2.97
CA SER A 93 -2.68 -3.51 -4.15
C SER A 93 -1.42 -2.69 -4.35
N ASP A 94 -0.95 -2.60 -5.59
CA ASP A 94 0.30 -1.90 -5.88
C ASP A 94 0.15 -0.36 -5.92
N ASN A 95 -1.09 0.13 -6.02
CA ASN A 95 -1.38 1.55 -6.00
C ASN A 95 -1.58 2.05 -4.55
N ARG A 96 -0.68 2.94 -4.10
CA ARG A 96 -0.73 3.56 -2.75
C ARG A 96 -2.03 4.32 -2.50
N ILE A 97 -2.46 5.12 -3.48
CA ILE A 97 -3.69 5.94 -3.40
C ILE A 97 -4.90 5.01 -3.24
N LEU A 98 -4.92 3.90 -3.98
CA LEU A 98 -6.01 2.93 -3.87
C LEU A 98 -6.06 2.28 -2.48
N CYS A 99 -4.90 1.96 -1.88
CA CYS A 99 -4.84 1.43 -0.52
C CYS A 99 -5.43 2.40 0.52
N GLU A 100 -5.09 3.69 0.43
CA GLU A 100 -5.64 4.72 1.31
C GLU A 100 -7.15 4.92 1.08
N GLN A 101 -7.60 4.91 -0.18
CA GLN A 101 -9.01 5.02 -0.54
C GLN A 101 -9.83 3.85 0.01
N MET A 102 -9.37 2.62 -0.17
CA MET A 102 -10.04 1.42 0.36
C MET A 102 -10.16 1.46 1.89
N ALA A 103 -9.08 1.84 2.58
CA ALA A 103 -9.10 2.01 4.04
C ALA A 103 -10.10 3.09 4.48
N THR A 104 -10.11 4.23 3.79
CA THR A 104 -11.02 5.35 4.05
C THR A 104 -12.47 4.96 3.85
N THR A 105 -12.78 4.27 2.74
CA THR A 105 -14.13 3.84 2.40
C THR A 105 -14.70 2.90 3.46
N ILE A 106 -13.91 1.94 3.94
CA ILE A 106 -14.36 1.00 4.96
C ILE A 106 -14.53 1.68 6.32
N ALA A 107 -13.58 2.55 6.69
CA ALA A 107 -13.69 3.29 7.95
C ALA A 107 -14.96 4.17 7.99
N LYS A 108 -15.28 4.85 6.88
CA LYS A 108 -16.51 5.64 6.73
C LYS A 108 -17.77 4.77 6.73
N TYR A 109 -17.72 3.60 6.09
CA TYR A 109 -18.84 2.66 6.11
C TYR A 109 -19.20 2.26 7.54
N PHE A 110 -18.21 1.88 8.35
CA PHE A 110 -18.42 1.55 9.75
C PHE A 110 -18.82 2.76 10.60
N GLU A 111 -18.43 3.97 10.22
CA GLU A 111 -18.86 5.21 10.87
C GLU A 111 -20.35 5.44 10.69
N ASN A 112 -20.81 5.34 9.44
CA ASN A 112 -22.21 5.51 9.10
C ASN A 112 -23.06 4.39 9.72
N LEU A 113 -22.58 3.15 9.70
CA LEU A 113 -23.25 2.03 10.34
C LEU A 113 -23.40 2.24 11.84
N GLU A 114 -22.37 2.79 12.51
CA GLU A 114 -22.43 3.12 13.93
C GLU A 114 -23.45 4.22 14.24
N ILE A 115 -23.51 5.27 13.41
CA ILE A 115 -24.51 6.33 13.54
C ILE A 115 -25.92 5.75 13.39
N GLU A 116 -26.15 4.92 12.36
CA GLU A 116 -27.44 4.28 12.11
C GLU A 116 -27.86 3.35 13.27
N LEU A 117 -26.93 2.57 13.83
CA LEU A 117 -27.20 1.69 14.98
C LEU A 117 -27.58 2.48 16.23
N ARG A 118 -26.96 3.65 16.45
CA ARG A 118 -27.29 4.53 17.59
C ARG A 118 -28.67 5.17 17.41
N GLU A 119 -29.06 5.51 16.19
CA GLU A 119 -30.35 6.11 15.88
C GLU A 119 -31.52 5.11 15.84
N THR A 120 -31.23 3.84 15.56
CA THR A 120 -32.24 2.79 15.44
C THR A 120 -32.30 1.91 16.69
N LYS A 121 -31.35 0.98 16.82
CA LYS A 121 -31.34 -0.10 17.81
C LYS A 121 -31.07 0.39 19.22
N TYR A 122 -30.13 1.32 19.39
CA TYR A 122 -29.68 1.78 20.72
C TYR A 122 -30.31 3.10 21.17
N LYS A 123 -31.18 3.71 20.36
CA LYS A 123 -31.76 5.04 20.65
C LYS A 123 -32.43 5.11 22.02
N ALA A 124 -33.31 4.14 22.33
CA ALA A 124 -34.02 4.10 23.60
C ALA A 124 -33.07 3.89 24.80
N GLN A 125 -32.03 3.07 24.63
CA GLN A 125 -31.02 2.84 25.67
C GLN A 125 -30.17 4.08 25.90
N ILE A 126 -29.75 4.76 24.83
CA ILE A 126 -28.96 6.00 24.90
C ILE A 126 -29.78 7.12 25.55
N GLU A 127 -31.06 7.24 25.22
CA GLU A 127 -31.96 8.25 25.81
C GLU A 127 -32.19 7.99 27.31
N SER A 128 -32.39 6.73 27.69
CA SER A 128 -32.44 6.34 29.11
C SER A 128 -31.16 6.67 29.86
N LEU A 129 -29.99 6.40 29.26
CA LEU A 129 -28.68 6.69 29.86
C LEU A 129 -28.43 8.19 29.98
N LYS A 130 -28.80 8.99 28.95
CA LYS A 130 -28.71 10.45 28.99
C LYS A 130 -29.59 11.05 30.09
N ASN A 131 -30.83 10.58 30.21
CA ASN A 131 -31.74 11.01 31.28
C ASN A 131 -31.20 10.62 32.66
N ARG A 132 -30.57 9.44 32.80
CA ARG A 132 -29.91 9.02 34.04
C ARG A 132 -28.76 9.95 34.40
N ILE A 133 -27.90 10.29 33.44
CA ILE A 133 -26.77 11.23 33.64
C ILE A 133 -27.29 12.63 34.01
N GLU A 134 -28.30 13.14 33.32
CA GLU A 134 -28.87 14.46 33.60
C GLU A 134 -29.50 14.53 34.99
N THR A 135 -30.22 13.48 35.40
CA THR A 135 -30.79 13.38 36.75
C THR A 135 -29.70 13.42 37.81
N ILE A 136 -28.59 12.70 37.59
CA ILE A 136 -27.42 12.69 38.48
C ILE A 136 -26.73 14.06 38.53
N GLU A 137 -26.56 14.74 37.40
CA GLU A 137 -26.00 16.09 37.37
C GLU A 137 -26.88 17.11 38.10
N GLN A 138 -28.21 16.98 38.00
CA GLN A 138 -29.16 17.80 38.75
C GLN A 138 -29.07 17.54 40.26
N LEU A 139 -28.90 16.29 40.67
CA LEU A 139 -28.67 15.92 42.08
C LEU A 139 -27.34 16.51 42.60
N LYS A 140 -26.26 16.45 41.82
CA LYS A 140 -24.97 17.09 42.15
C LYS A 140 -25.04 18.61 42.23
N LYS A 141 -25.89 19.26 41.42
CA LYS A 141 -26.10 20.72 41.50
C LYS A 141 -26.88 21.12 42.75
N LYS A 142 -27.79 20.25 43.22
CA LYS A 142 -28.55 20.46 44.47
C LYS A 142 -27.72 20.20 45.73
N SER A 143 -26.69 19.35 45.67
CA SER A 143 -25.84 19.00 46.83
C SER A 143 -24.61 19.90 47.06
N LYS A 144 -24.37 20.96 46.26
CA LYS A 144 -23.23 21.87 46.54
C LYS A 144 -23.44 22.63 47.86
N PRO A 145 -22.49 22.60 48.82
CA PRO A 145 -22.66 23.26 50.11
C PRO A 145 -22.58 24.79 49.97
N LYS A 146 -23.47 25.50 50.68
CA LYS A 146 -23.34 26.95 50.91
C LYS A 146 -22.04 27.22 51.68
N LYS A 147 -21.25 28.19 51.19
CA LYS A 147 -20.01 28.68 51.82
C LYS A 147 -20.17 28.85 53.33
N GLN A 148 -19.25 28.23 54.09
CA GLN A 148 -19.15 28.30 55.54
C GLN A 148 -19.05 29.75 56.04
N THR A 149 -20.02 30.20 56.83
CA THR A 149 -19.88 31.32 57.78
C THR A 149 -19.38 30.79 59.13
N LYS A 150 -18.38 31.47 59.70
CA LYS A 150 -17.59 31.13 60.92
C LYS A 150 -18.43 30.66 62.13
N PRO A 151 -17.88 29.79 63.01
CA PRO A 151 -18.63 29.19 64.12
C PRO A 151 -18.83 30.18 65.29
N LYS A 152 -20.06 30.27 65.82
CA LYS A 152 -20.35 30.81 67.16
C LYS A 152 -20.78 29.65 68.08
N LYS A 153 -20.28 29.71 69.32
CA LYS A 153 -20.40 28.73 70.41
C LYS A 153 -21.84 28.29 70.71
N ARG A 154 -22.01 26.98 70.98
CA ARG A 154 -23.21 26.35 71.52
C ARG A 154 -23.47 26.75 72.98
N THR A 155 -24.74 26.96 73.31
CA THR A 155 -25.36 26.53 74.58
C THR A 155 -26.61 25.72 74.26
N GLN A 156 -26.86 24.75 75.13
CA GLN A 156 -27.78 23.61 75.01
C GLN A 156 -29.26 24.02 74.87
N ASP A 157 -30.03 23.31 74.05
CA ASP A 157 -31.15 22.47 74.52
C ASP A 157 -31.93 21.82 73.35
N GLY A 158 -32.23 20.53 73.54
CA GLY A 158 -33.35 19.74 73.03
C GLY A 158 -33.91 19.96 71.61
N ASN A 159 -33.54 19.08 70.68
CA ASN A 159 -34.43 18.14 70.00
C ASN A 159 -33.63 17.41 68.90
N ASP A 160 -33.42 16.11 69.07
CA ASP A 160 -32.78 15.26 68.08
C ASP A 160 -33.77 14.96 66.95
N THR A 161 -33.81 15.82 65.93
CA THR A 161 -34.13 15.37 64.57
C THR A 161 -32.83 14.88 63.93
N ILE A 162 -32.72 13.56 63.81
CA ILE A 162 -31.69 12.91 63.00
C ILE A 162 -32.01 13.25 61.53
N GLU A 163 -31.41 14.33 61.02
CA GLU A 163 -31.25 14.47 59.57
C GLU A 163 -30.22 13.43 59.14
N LEU A 164 -30.70 12.40 58.44
CA LEU A 164 -29.87 11.44 57.72
C LEU A 164 -29.11 12.21 56.62
N GLU A 165 -27.94 12.74 56.95
CA GLU A 165 -26.94 13.10 55.94
C GLU A 165 -26.47 11.80 55.28
N MET A 166 -26.97 11.53 54.07
CA MET A 166 -26.44 10.46 53.23
C MET A 166 -24.97 10.76 52.90
N PRO A 167 -24.03 9.81 53.06
CA PRO A 167 -22.61 10.04 52.78
C PRO A 167 -22.40 10.38 51.29
N GLU A 168 -21.59 11.42 51.01
CA GLU A 168 -21.18 11.80 49.65
C GLU A 168 -20.51 10.65 48.86
N GLU A 169 -20.08 9.58 49.55
CA GLU A 169 -19.50 8.37 48.97
C GLU A 169 -20.53 7.52 48.19
N GLU A 170 -21.80 7.45 48.62
CA GLU A 170 -22.83 6.67 47.91
C GLU A 170 -23.24 7.28 46.55
N ILE A 171 -23.10 8.61 46.42
CA ILE A 171 -23.39 9.32 45.16
C ILE A 171 -22.28 9.04 44.13
N ASN A 172 -21.04 8.81 44.58
CA ASN A 172 -19.91 8.62 43.67
C ASN A 172 -19.86 7.20 43.10
N ASP A 173 -20.31 6.19 43.86
CA ASP A 173 -20.39 4.80 43.40
C ASP A 173 -21.51 4.56 42.38
N GLN A 174 -22.58 5.37 42.40
CA GLN A 174 -23.64 5.31 41.38
C GLN A 174 -23.26 5.92 40.02
N ILE A 175 -22.09 6.55 39.92
CA ILE A 175 -21.60 7.22 38.69
C ILE A 175 -20.77 6.28 37.83
N ILE A 176 -20.42 5.10 38.33
CA ILE A 176 -19.65 4.13 37.57
C ILE A 176 -20.55 3.54 36.48
N LEU A 177 -20.66 4.25 35.35
CA LEU A 177 -21.18 3.68 34.12
C LEU A 177 -20.39 2.42 33.85
N SER A 178 -21.09 1.31 33.60
CA SER A 178 -20.41 0.09 33.18
C SER A 178 -19.64 0.37 31.88
N GLY A 179 -18.55 -0.38 31.63
CA GLY A 179 -17.76 -0.21 30.40
C GLY A 179 -18.60 -0.31 29.12
N HIS A 180 -19.70 -1.08 29.16
CA HIS A 180 -20.66 -1.18 28.07
C HIS A 180 -21.51 0.11 27.92
N GLU A 181 -21.93 0.74 29.01
CA GLU A 181 -22.72 1.98 28.97
C GLU A 181 -21.88 3.17 28.49
N GLN A 182 -20.59 3.25 28.86
CA GLN A 182 -19.66 4.24 28.29
C GLN A 182 -19.43 4.02 26.79
N GLN A 183 -19.35 2.76 26.37
CA GLN A 183 -19.18 2.41 24.96
C GLN A 183 -20.43 2.73 24.12
N LEU A 184 -21.63 2.62 24.70
CA LEU A 184 -22.89 3.01 24.05
C LEU A 184 -23.02 4.53 23.86
N LEU A 185 -22.44 5.34 24.76
CA LEU A 185 -22.48 6.79 24.66
C LEU A 185 -21.41 7.35 23.71
N ASP A 186 -20.13 7.12 24.04
CA ASP A 186 -19.00 7.81 23.40
C ASP A 186 -17.97 6.85 22.79
N GLY A 187 -18.06 5.55 23.07
CA GLY A 187 -17.14 4.54 22.56
C GLY A 187 -17.54 3.96 21.20
N ILE A 188 -16.61 3.26 20.55
CA ILE A 188 -16.88 2.58 19.29
C ILE A 188 -17.68 1.30 19.56
N LEU A 189 -18.84 1.12 18.95
CA LEU A 189 -19.65 -0.10 19.07
C LEU A 189 -18.93 -1.34 18.50
N ASP A 190 -19.12 -2.51 19.13
CA ASP A 190 -18.50 -3.78 18.68
C ASP A 190 -19.02 -4.22 17.30
N GLU A 191 -20.28 -3.88 16.99
CA GLU A 191 -20.92 -4.15 15.70
C GLU A 191 -20.36 -3.23 14.60
N GLY A 192 -19.99 -2.00 14.96
CA GLY A 192 -19.43 -0.96 14.10
C GLY A 192 -17.90 -0.99 13.97
N THR A 193 -17.25 -2.10 14.31
CA THR A 193 -15.80 -2.22 14.19
C THR A 193 -15.37 -3.60 13.69
N LEU A 194 -14.16 -3.63 13.16
CA LEU A 194 -13.41 -4.85 12.91
C LEU A 194 -12.38 -5.11 14.00
N THR A 195 -12.23 -4.26 15.02
CA THR A 195 -11.21 -4.48 16.04
C THR A 195 -11.47 -5.74 16.84
N ASN A 196 -10.43 -6.55 17.07
CA ASN A 196 -10.50 -7.59 18.09
C ASN A 196 -9.95 -7.02 19.41
N ARG A 197 -10.85 -6.74 20.35
CA ARG A 197 -10.50 -6.17 21.66
C ARG A 197 -10.09 -7.25 22.66
N ASN A 198 -10.28 -8.53 22.34
CA ASN A 198 -10.03 -9.63 23.25
C ASN A 198 -8.52 -9.91 23.29
N GLY A 199 -7.89 -9.68 24.46
CA GLY A 199 -6.48 -9.99 24.71
C GLY A 199 -5.48 -8.91 24.29
N CYS A 200 -5.92 -7.66 24.06
CA CYS A 200 -5.02 -6.53 23.80
C CYS A 200 -4.87 -5.63 25.03
N ASP A 201 -3.62 -5.32 25.42
CA ASP A 201 -3.33 -4.32 26.44
C ASP A 201 -3.75 -2.93 25.97
N ARG A 202 -4.75 -2.34 26.65
CA ARG A 202 -5.32 -1.03 26.28
C ARG A 202 -4.26 0.07 26.29
N GLU A 203 -3.37 0.06 27.28
CA GLU A 203 -2.27 1.04 27.39
C GLU A 203 -1.30 0.95 26.21
N LEU A 204 -0.96 -0.27 25.77
CA LEU A 204 -0.08 -0.46 24.62
C LEU A 204 -0.74 0.01 23.32
N VAL A 205 -2.04 -0.28 23.14
CA VAL A 205 -2.79 0.20 21.98
C VAL A 205 -2.79 1.72 21.94
N GLU A 206 -3.11 2.38 23.06
CA GLU A 206 -3.18 3.85 23.11
C GLU A 206 -1.80 4.49 22.90
N ALA A 207 -0.73 3.93 23.49
CA ALA A 207 0.64 4.40 23.24
C ALA A 207 1.07 4.27 21.77
N LEU A 208 0.65 3.20 21.08
CA LEU A 208 0.91 3.02 19.65
C LEU A 208 0.07 3.97 18.78
N LEU A 209 -1.18 4.24 19.19
CA LEU A 209 -2.05 5.21 18.54
C LEU A 209 -1.51 6.62 18.68
N GLU A 210 -1.03 7.03 19.85
CA GLU A 210 -0.40 8.35 20.04
C GLU A 210 0.83 8.53 19.14
N ARG A 211 1.66 7.49 19.02
CA ARG A 211 2.83 7.48 18.13
C ARG A 211 2.43 7.65 16.66
N ALA A 212 1.32 7.04 16.23
CA ALA A 212 0.78 7.18 14.88
C ALA A 212 0.07 8.54 14.68
N SER A 213 -0.60 9.07 15.71
CA SER A 213 -1.43 10.27 15.66
C SER A 213 -0.65 11.54 15.36
N ARG A 214 0.60 11.63 15.83
CA ARG A 214 1.43 12.83 15.64
C ARG A 214 1.68 13.17 14.17
N GLU A 215 1.57 12.19 13.29
CA GLU A 215 1.95 12.33 11.88
C GLU A 215 0.76 12.15 10.93
N ASN A 216 -0.22 11.29 11.27
CA ASN A 216 -1.43 11.14 10.46
C ASN A 216 -2.69 10.86 11.33
N PRO A 217 -3.48 11.90 11.68
CA PRO A 217 -4.66 11.73 12.53
C PRO A 217 -5.75 10.88 11.87
N LYS A 218 -5.82 10.86 10.52
CA LYS A 218 -6.81 10.03 9.80
C LYS A 218 -6.54 8.54 10.00
N LEU A 219 -5.26 8.13 10.05
CA LEU A 219 -4.87 6.74 10.26
C LEU A 219 -5.35 6.22 11.63
N VAL A 220 -5.32 7.05 12.67
CA VAL A 220 -5.83 6.68 14.00
C VAL A 220 -7.32 6.35 13.96
N GLY A 221 -8.12 7.17 13.27
CA GLY A 221 -9.55 6.90 13.07
C GLY A 221 -9.80 5.56 12.39
N TYR A 222 -8.98 5.21 11.39
CA TYR A 222 -9.10 3.92 10.70
C TYR A 222 -8.72 2.76 11.62
N ILE A 223 -7.60 2.90 12.35
CA ILE A 223 -7.09 1.86 13.24
C ILE A 223 -8.11 1.53 14.35
N ARG A 224 -8.75 2.56 14.94
CA ARG A 224 -9.78 2.35 15.97
C ARG A 224 -11.00 1.58 15.45
N ARG A 225 -11.20 1.53 14.13
CA ARG A 225 -12.22 0.74 13.44
C ARG A 225 -11.71 -0.63 12.94
N GLY A 226 -10.46 -0.96 13.24
CA GLY A 226 -9.84 -2.26 12.91
C GLY A 226 -9.29 -2.34 11.49
N VAL A 227 -9.10 -1.18 10.83
CA VAL A 227 -8.62 -1.06 9.45
C VAL A 227 -7.37 -0.19 9.40
N ALA A 228 -6.38 -0.56 8.61
CA ALA A 228 -5.22 0.30 8.36
C ALA A 228 -4.71 0.16 6.93
N TYR A 229 -3.79 1.04 6.55
CA TYR A 229 -3.00 0.89 5.33
C TYR A 229 -1.50 0.92 5.65
N HIS A 230 -0.69 0.27 4.82
CA HIS A 230 0.76 0.18 4.97
C HIS A 230 1.46 0.27 3.60
N HIS A 231 2.25 1.31 3.41
CA HIS A 231 3.08 1.49 2.21
C HIS A 231 4.26 2.42 2.51
N ALA A 232 5.18 2.56 1.56
CA ALA A 232 6.38 3.39 1.71
C ALA A 232 6.10 4.89 1.98
N GLY A 233 4.93 5.40 1.58
CA GLY A 233 4.49 6.77 1.91
C GLY A 233 4.13 6.99 3.39
N LEU A 234 4.01 5.93 4.20
CA LEU A 234 3.77 6.03 5.63
C LEU A 234 5.11 6.11 6.37
N ASN A 235 5.24 7.06 7.27
CA ASN A 235 6.44 7.22 8.10
C ASN A 235 6.74 5.96 8.93
N ASN A 236 8.01 5.80 9.33
CA ASN A 236 8.46 4.60 10.02
C ASN A 236 7.68 4.32 11.31
N LYS A 237 7.35 5.36 12.09
CA LYS A 237 6.56 5.21 13.32
C LYS A 237 5.14 4.68 13.04
N GLY A 238 4.48 5.21 12.00
CA GLY A 238 3.17 4.73 11.57
C GLY A 238 3.22 3.28 11.08
N ARG A 239 4.23 2.91 10.29
CA ARG A 239 4.42 1.53 9.81
C ARG A 239 4.60 0.56 10.97
N VAL A 240 5.49 0.87 11.92
CA VAL A 240 5.73 0.04 13.12
C VAL A 240 4.47 -0.08 13.99
N ALA A 241 3.69 0.99 14.12
CA ALA A 241 2.43 0.97 14.88
C ALA A 241 1.40 0.04 14.23
N VAL A 242 1.16 0.16 12.91
CA VAL A 242 0.26 -0.74 12.17
C VAL A 242 0.72 -2.19 12.27
N GLU A 243 2.04 -2.43 12.14
CA GLU A 243 2.61 -3.77 12.25
C GLU A 243 2.41 -4.40 13.64
N ALA A 244 2.61 -3.63 14.70
CA ALA A 244 2.41 -4.10 16.07
C ALA A 244 0.93 -4.37 16.36
N LEU A 245 0.05 -3.45 15.96
CA LEU A 245 -1.39 -3.58 16.19
C LEU A 245 -2.01 -4.73 15.40
N PHE A 246 -1.53 -5.02 14.19
CA PHE A 246 -1.97 -6.20 13.43
C PHE A 246 -1.50 -7.51 14.08
N ARG A 247 -0.23 -7.58 14.53
CA ARG A 247 0.29 -8.76 15.26
C ARG A 247 -0.48 -9.05 16.54
N ASN A 248 -0.88 -7.99 17.24
CA ASN A 248 -1.72 -8.09 18.44
C ASN A 248 -3.20 -8.35 18.10
N ARG A 249 -3.56 -8.50 16.83
CA ARG A 249 -4.94 -8.72 16.34
C ARG A 249 -5.90 -7.55 16.58
N TYR A 250 -5.42 -6.40 17.04
CA TYR A 250 -6.26 -5.22 17.18
C TYR A 250 -6.78 -4.74 15.81
N VAL A 251 -5.89 -4.62 14.83
CA VAL A 251 -6.25 -4.37 13.43
C VAL A 251 -6.50 -5.70 12.74
N GLN A 252 -7.66 -5.86 12.09
CA GLN A 252 -8.02 -7.09 11.38
C GLN A 252 -7.83 -6.99 9.87
N VAL A 253 -7.87 -5.78 9.29
CA VAL A 253 -7.71 -5.58 7.85
C VAL A 253 -6.62 -4.55 7.57
N VAL A 254 -5.63 -4.93 6.76
CA VAL A 254 -4.55 -4.03 6.31
C VAL A 254 -4.49 -3.98 4.80
N PHE A 255 -4.57 -2.78 4.23
CA PHE A 255 -4.34 -2.52 2.80
C PHE A 255 -2.88 -2.19 2.56
N SER A 256 -2.18 -2.92 1.70
CA SER A 256 -0.74 -2.73 1.54
C SER A 256 -0.21 -2.91 0.14
N THR A 257 0.91 -2.25 -0.14
CA THR A 257 1.73 -2.50 -1.33
C THR A 257 2.55 -3.79 -1.18
N ALA A 258 3.12 -4.26 -2.29
CA ALA A 258 3.96 -5.46 -2.37
C ALA A 258 5.02 -5.57 -1.26
N THR A 259 5.57 -4.42 -0.85
CA THR A 259 6.69 -4.29 0.08
C THR A 259 6.43 -4.93 1.43
N LEU A 260 5.19 -4.97 1.92
CA LEU A 260 4.87 -5.59 3.21
C LEU A 260 5.07 -7.11 3.19
N ALA A 261 4.98 -7.74 2.02
CA ALA A 261 5.24 -9.17 1.88
C ALA A 261 6.71 -9.52 2.15
N LEU A 262 7.63 -8.55 1.97
CA LEU A 262 9.06 -8.72 2.13
C LEU A 262 9.50 -8.34 3.56
N GLY A 263 10.06 -9.29 4.30
CA GLY A 263 10.85 -8.97 5.49
C GLY A 263 10.12 -8.68 6.81
N ILE A 264 8.80 -8.89 6.91
CA ILE A 264 8.05 -8.63 8.17
C ILE A 264 7.30 -9.89 8.64
N HIS A 265 7.30 -10.17 9.95
CA HIS A 265 6.57 -11.28 10.56
C HIS A 265 5.10 -10.91 10.82
N MET A 266 4.29 -10.88 9.75
CA MET A 266 2.87 -10.54 9.80
C MET A 266 2.01 -11.65 9.14
N PRO A 267 1.87 -12.83 9.77
CA PRO A 267 1.03 -13.89 9.23
C PRO A 267 -0.45 -13.54 9.39
N THR A 268 -1.25 -13.87 8.39
CA THR A 268 -2.68 -13.50 8.29
C THR A 268 -3.51 -14.73 7.96
N LYS A 269 -4.79 -14.75 8.30
CA LYS A 269 -5.66 -15.89 7.95
C LYS A 269 -5.98 -15.89 6.46
N THR A 270 -6.23 -14.69 5.94
CA THR A 270 -6.55 -14.47 4.52
C THR A 270 -5.59 -13.45 3.90
N VAL A 271 -5.20 -13.69 2.66
CA VAL A 271 -4.52 -12.74 1.78
C VAL A 271 -5.44 -12.47 0.59
N ALA A 272 -5.62 -11.20 0.24
CA ALA A 272 -6.38 -10.81 -0.94
C ALA A 272 -5.51 -10.03 -1.92
N PHE A 273 -5.70 -10.22 -3.21
CA PHE A 273 -5.11 -9.41 -4.28
C PHE A 273 -6.21 -8.62 -4.96
N VAL A 274 -6.04 -7.30 -5.06
CA VAL A 274 -7.05 -6.39 -5.59
C VAL A 274 -6.51 -5.67 -6.82
N ARG A 275 -7.29 -5.73 -7.90
CA ARG A 275 -6.98 -5.21 -9.24
C ARG A 275 -5.76 -5.84 -9.87
N ASP A 276 -5.78 -5.93 -11.19
CA ASP A 276 -4.62 -6.34 -11.96
C ASP A 276 -3.51 -5.25 -11.92
N SER A 277 -2.26 -5.68 -11.78
CA SER A 277 -1.06 -4.85 -11.86
C SER A 277 0.02 -5.58 -12.63
N ILE A 278 0.77 -4.87 -13.48
CA ILE A 278 1.94 -5.42 -14.19
C ILE A 278 3.02 -5.92 -13.22
N TYR A 279 3.06 -5.38 -12.01
CA TYR A 279 4.04 -5.72 -10.99
C TYR A 279 3.68 -7.00 -10.23
N LEU A 280 2.39 -7.41 -10.25
CA LEU A 280 1.94 -8.68 -9.67
C LEU A 280 2.41 -9.85 -10.54
N ASP A 281 3.61 -10.34 -10.22
CA ASP A 281 4.27 -11.49 -10.84
C ASP A 281 4.20 -12.74 -9.93
N ALA A 282 4.74 -13.86 -10.41
CA ALA A 282 4.74 -15.12 -9.69
C ALA A 282 5.54 -15.06 -8.36
N LEU A 283 6.60 -14.25 -8.30
CA LEU A 283 7.42 -14.10 -7.10
C LEU A 283 6.66 -13.31 -6.04
N GLN A 284 6.13 -12.13 -6.39
CA GLN A 284 5.31 -11.30 -5.51
C GLN A 284 4.08 -12.08 -5.05
N TYR A 285 3.40 -12.78 -5.96
CA TYR A 285 2.27 -13.63 -5.59
C TYR A 285 2.66 -14.66 -4.53
N ARG A 286 3.75 -15.40 -4.70
CA ARG A 286 4.19 -16.43 -3.74
C ARG A 286 4.63 -15.81 -2.41
N GLN A 287 5.32 -14.67 -2.43
CA GLN A 287 5.74 -13.97 -1.21
C GLN A 287 4.54 -13.45 -0.42
N SER A 288 3.57 -12.84 -1.10
CA SER A 288 2.34 -12.31 -0.50
C SER A 288 1.40 -13.43 -0.02
N SER A 289 1.10 -14.40 -0.89
CA SER A 289 0.19 -15.52 -0.56
C SER A 289 0.76 -16.44 0.51
N GLY A 290 2.09 -16.59 0.60
CA GLY A 290 2.77 -17.34 1.65
C GLY A 290 2.56 -16.77 3.07
N ARG A 291 1.97 -15.57 3.20
CA ARG A 291 1.54 -15.00 4.48
C ARG A 291 0.18 -15.52 4.95
N ALA A 292 -0.60 -16.14 4.06
CA ALA A 292 -1.89 -16.73 4.40
C ALA A 292 -1.70 -18.01 5.22
N GLY A 293 -2.47 -18.15 6.29
CA GLY A 293 -2.40 -19.26 7.24
C GLY A 293 -1.43 -19.00 8.38
N ARG A 294 -1.96 -18.84 9.59
CA ARG A 294 -1.14 -18.64 10.80
C ARG A 294 -0.82 -20.00 11.43
N ARG A 295 0.47 -20.35 11.51
CA ARG A 295 0.94 -21.58 12.15
C ARG A 295 0.42 -21.68 13.59
N GLY A 296 -0.19 -22.82 13.92
CA GLY A 296 -0.76 -23.09 15.24
C GLY A 296 -2.12 -22.42 15.52
N PHE A 297 -2.65 -21.61 14.62
CA PHE A 297 -3.96 -20.94 14.80
C PHE A 297 -4.98 -21.29 13.72
N ASP A 298 -4.55 -21.41 12.45
CA ASP A 298 -5.44 -21.70 11.33
C ASP A 298 -5.12 -23.08 10.73
N VAL A 299 -6.17 -23.84 10.39
CA VAL A 299 -6.04 -25.13 9.70
C VAL A 299 -5.58 -24.95 8.25
N GLN A 300 -6.01 -23.86 7.62
CA GLN A 300 -5.69 -23.53 6.23
C GLN A 300 -5.57 -22.01 6.05
N GLY A 301 -4.73 -21.58 5.10
CA GLY A 301 -4.63 -20.20 4.65
C GLY A 301 -5.53 -19.94 3.45
N HIS A 302 -6.16 -18.76 3.41
CA HIS A 302 -7.05 -18.39 2.32
C HIS A 302 -6.40 -17.33 1.42
N VAL A 303 -6.51 -17.53 0.11
CA VAL A 303 -6.03 -16.57 -0.90
C VAL A 303 -7.19 -16.20 -1.81
N VAL A 304 -7.49 -14.90 -1.92
CA VAL A 304 -8.61 -14.39 -2.71
C VAL A 304 -8.12 -13.41 -3.76
N PHE A 305 -8.70 -13.47 -4.95
CA PHE A 305 -8.44 -12.51 -6.03
C PHE A 305 -9.72 -11.71 -6.28
N VAL A 306 -9.60 -10.39 -6.34
CA VAL A 306 -10.71 -9.46 -6.58
C VAL A 306 -10.36 -8.59 -7.77
N ASP A 307 -11.21 -8.60 -8.79
CA ASP A 307 -11.02 -7.82 -10.03
C ASP A 307 -9.71 -8.15 -10.76
N ILE A 308 -9.33 -9.44 -10.81
CA ILE A 308 -8.17 -9.95 -11.56
C ILE A 308 -8.64 -11.01 -12.56
N PRO A 309 -8.23 -10.92 -13.85
CA PRO A 309 -8.62 -11.91 -14.86
C PRO A 309 -8.20 -13.34 -14.49
N LEU A 310 -9.11 -14.30 -14.68
CA LEU A 310 -8.84 -15.71 -14.40
C LEU A 310 -7.61 -16.25 -15.13
N SER A 311 -7.34 -15.78 -16.35
CA SER A 311 -6.13 -16.16 -17.09
C SER A 311 -4.85 -15.80 -16.33
N LYS A 312 -4.81 -14.60 -15.74
CA LYS A 312 -3.68 -14.16 -14.92
C LYS A 312 -3.63 -14.91 -13.60
N VAL A 313 -4.76 -15.14 -12.93
CA VAL A 313 -4.82 -15.95 -11.70
C VAL A 313 -4.24 -17.34 -11.93
N SER A 314 -4.67 -18.04 -12.98
CA SER A 314 -4.13 -19.36 -13.34
C SER A 314 -2.62 -19.31 -13.59
N HIS A 315 -2.15 -18.27 -14.29
CA HIS A 315 -0.72 -18.08 -14.52
C HIS A 315 0.05 -17.85 -13.21
N LEU A 316 -0.42 -16.97 -12.31
CA LEU A 316 0.24 -16.70 -11.03
C LEU A 316 0.38 -17.95 -10.15
N ILE A 317 -0.65 -18.80 -10.13
CA ILE A 317 -0.67 -20.04 -9.35
C ILE A 317 0.27 -21.10 -9.94
N THR A 318 0.31 -21.23 -11.26
CA THR A 318 1.04 -22.32 -11.94
C THR A 318 2.49 -21.95 -12.29
N SER A 319 2.80 -20.67 -12.45
CA SER A 319 4.12 -20.21 -12.87
C SER A 319 5.22 -20.57 -11.87
N ALA A 320 6.37 -20.98 -12.41
CA ALA A 320 7.58 -21.20 -11.63
C ALA A 320 8.10 -19.89 -11.04
N ILE A 321 8.84 -19.98 -9.93
CA ILE A 321 9.56 -18.83 -9.36
C ILE A 321 10.62 -18.42 -10.39
N PRO A 322 10.79 -17.11 -10.67
CA PRO A 322 11.89 -16.63 -11.48
C PRO A 322 13.22 -17.17 -10.95
N ASN A 323 14.08 -17.64 -11.85
CA ASN A 323 15.42 -18.04 -11.46
C ASN A 323 16.16 -16.84 -10.87
N ILE A 324 16.93 -17.06 -9.82
CA ILE A 324 17.83 -16.05 -9.26
C ILE A 324 18.85 -15.73 -10.35
N ARG A 325 18.70 -14.57 -10.98
CA ARG A 325 19.66 -14.03 -11.94
C ARG A 325 20.56 -13.07 -11.19
N ALA A 326 21.87 -13.24 -11.32
CA ALA A 326 22.81 -12.23 -10.87
C ALA A 326 22.61 -10.96 -11.71
N HIS A 327 22.46 -9.83 -11.04
CA HIS A 327 22.54 -8.52 -11.67
C HIS A 327 23.87 -7.91 -11.22
N PHE A 328 24.82 -7.76 -12.15
CA PHE A 328 26.09 -7.12 -11.85
C PHE A 328 26.06 -5.70 -12.40
N PRO A 329 25.96 -4.69 -11.53
CA PRO A 329 26.09 -3.32 -11.96
C PRO A 329 27.59 -3.04 -12.21
N THR A 330 28.06 -3.23 -13.44
CA THR A 330 29.27 -2.55 -13.90
C THR A 330 28.93 -1.07 -14.08
N SER A 331 28.98 -0.33 -12.98
CA SER A 331 28.75 1.10 -12.99
C SER A 331 30.08 1.85 -13.06
N VAL A 332 30.05 3.10 -13.49
CA VAL A 332 31.26 3.94 -13.58
C VAL A 332 31.87 4.11 -12.19
N THR A 333 31.02 4.36 -11.18
CA THR A 333 31.47 4.52 -9.80
C THR A 333 31.96 3.21 -9.17
N PHE A 334 31.45 2.05 -9.60
CA PHE A 334 31.95 0.74 -9.15
C PHE A 334 33.41 0.56 -9.55
N LEU A 335 33.76 0.81 -10.81
CA LEU A 335 35.14 0.71 -11.29
C LEU A 335 36.05 1.75 -10.62
N LEU A 336 35.59 2.98 -10.44
CA LEU A 336 36.34 4.01 -9.70
C LEU A 336 36.65 3.57 -8.26
N ARG A 337 35.71 2.89 -7.59
CA ARG A 337 35.92 2.34 -6.24
C ARG A 337 36.92 1.17 -6.23
N LEU A 338 36.95 0.34 -7.28
CA LEU A 338 37.98 -0.70 -7.42
C LEU A 338 39.36 -0.07 -7.64
N LEU A 339 39.47 0.98 -8.46
CA LEU A 339 40.72 1.73 -8.62
C LEU A 339 41.17 2.35 -7.31
N HIS A 340 40.23 2.90 -6.53
CA HIS A 340 40.52 3.45 -5.21
C HIS A 340 41.07 2.38 -4.25
N LEU A 341 40.47 1.19 -4.27
CA LEU A 341 40.97 0.05 -3.50
C LEU A 341 42.41 -0.31 -3.91
N CYS A 342 42.70 -0.35 -5.22
CA CYS A 342 44.04 -0.66 -5.73
C CYS A 342 45.08 0.43 -5.38
N SER A 343 44.70 1.71 -5.40
CA SER A 343 45.60 2.83 -5.13
C SER A 343 45.93 2.98 -3.63
N ASN A 344 44.95 2.75 -2.75
CA ASN A 344 45.10 2.97 -1.31
C ASN A 344 45.46 1.73 -0.48
N ALA A 345 45.50 0.54 -1.08
CA ALA A 345 45.81 -0.68 -0.33
C ALA A 345 47.28 -0.76 0.09
N LYS A 346 47.50 -1.23 1.32
CA LYS A 346 48.84 -1.54 1.84
C LYS A 346 49.49 -2.72 1.11
N ASP A 347 48.67 -3.69 0.70
CA ASP A 347 49.08 -4.82 -0.13
C ASP A 347 48.45 -4.67 -1.52
N SER A 348 49.29 -4.27 -2.48
CA SER A 348 48.88 -4.05 -3.87
C SER A 348 48.39 -5.34 -4.54
N GLN A 349 48.98 -6.49 -4.21
CA GLN A 349 48.62 -7.77 -4.84
C GLN A 349 47.28 -8.29 -4.32
N ASP A 350 47.02 -8.18 -3.02
CA ASP A 350 45.72 -8.55 -2.44
C ASP A 350 44.59 -7.67 -3.03
N ALA A 351 44.82 -6.35 -3.15
CA ALA A 351 43.84 -5.44 -3.72
C ALA A 351 43.53 -5.74 -5.19
N ILE A 352 44.55 -5.99 -6.00
CA ILE A 352 44.38 -6.39 -7.41
C ILE A 352 43.60 -7.70 -7.49
N ASN A 353 43.95 -8.71 -6.69
CA ASN A 353 43.26 -10.00 -6.70
C ASN A 353 41.79 -9.85 -6.30
N ARG A 354 41.46 -9.05 -5.28
CA ARG A 354 40.07 -8.78 -4.89
C ARG A 354 39.28 -8.05 -5.98
N SER A 355 39.89 -7.07 -6.61
CA SER A 355 39.28 -6.33 -7.72
C SER A 355 39.05 -7.24 -8.94
N LEU A 356 40.00 -8.12 -9.26
CA LEU A 356 39.85 -9.11 -10.32
C LEU A 356 38.76 -10.13 -9.99
N ILE A 357 38.69 -10.64 -8.76
CA ILE A 357 37.61 -11.55 -8.33
C ILE A 357 36.24 -10.86 -8.44
N ALA A 358 36.15 -9.59 -8.04
CA ALA A 358 34.93 -8.81 -8.16
C ALA A 358 34.49 -8.64 -9.64
N LEU A 359 35.45 -8.47 -10.56
CA LEU A 359 35.21 -8.38 -12.00
C LEU A 359 34.94 -9.74 -12.67
N GLN A 360 35.51 -10.84 -12.15
CA GLN A 360 35.39 -12.19 -12.70
C GLN A 360 34.09 -12.91 -12.32
N CYS A 361 33.32 -12.39 -11.36
CA CYS A 361 31.92 -12.76 -11.08
C CYS A 361 31.54 -14.27 -11.14
N PRO A 362 31.52 -15.00 -10.01
CA PRO A 362 31.14 -16.42 -9.98
C PRO A 362 29.65 -16.74 -10.27
N LEU A 363 28.73 -15.78 -10.13
CA LEU A 363 27.28 -16.02 -10.16
C LEU A 363 26.60 -15.70 -11.52
N LEU A 364 27.27 -14.95 -12.39
CA LEU A 364 26.80 -14.68 -13.77
C LEU A 364 27.19 -15.80 -14.75
N THR A 365 28.27 -16.51 -14.42
CA THR A 365 28.94 -17.49 -15.30
C THR A 365 28.30 -18.88 -15.29
N GLN A 366 27.26 -19.11 -14.48
CA GLN A 366 26.53 -20.40 -14.46
C GLN A 366 25.71 -20.69 -15.73
N SER A 367 25.43 -19.67 -16.55
CA SER A 367 24.96 -19.88 -17.93
C SER A 367 26.17 -20.09 -18.83
N LEU A 368 26.68 -21.32 -18.87
CA LEU A 368 27.86 -21.78 -19.64
C LEU A 368 27.90 -21.37 -21.14
N THR A 369 26.80 -20.87 -21.71
CA THR A 369 26.69 -20.57 -23.13
C THR A 369 27.29 -19.23 -23.57
N ASN A 370 27.52 -18.26 -22.68
CA ASN A 370 27.90 -16.87 -23.07
C ASN A 370 29.07 -16.25 -22.29
N GLN A 371 29.90 -17.04 -21.61
CA GLN A 371 31.02 -16.53 -20.79
C GLN A 371 31.95 -15.58 -21.56
N ASN A 372 32.34 -15.96 -22.78
CA ASN A 372 33.23 -15.15 -23.61
C ASN A 372 32.65 -13.77 -23.97
N LEU A 373 31.34 -13.69 -24.23
CA LEU A 373 30.70 -12.42 -24.58
C LEU A 373 30.62 -11.47 -23.39
N ILE A 374 30.34 -12.00 -22.19
CA ILE A 374 30.27 -11.21 -20.96
C ILE A 374 31.65 -10.66 -20.62
N ASP A 375 32.69 -11.49 -20.68
CA ASP A 375 34.07 -11.04 -20.44
C ASP A 375 34.49 -9.92 -21.39
N ILE A 376 34.13 -10.05 -22.68
CA ILE A 376 34.39 -9.02 -23.69
C ILE A 376 33.62 -7.73 -23.35
N GLN A 377 32.33 -7.82 -23.00
CA GLN A 377 31.52 -6.66 -22.62
C GLN A 377 32.07 -5.96 -21.37
N THR A 378 32.46 -6.70 -20.34
CA THR A 378 33.04 -6.15 -19.11
C THR A 378 34.37 -5.45 -19.41
N ARG A 379 35.21 -5.99 -20.30
CA ARG A 379 36.45 -5.34 -20.73
C ARG A 379 36.18 -4.05 -21.49
N PHE A 380 35.28 -4.05 -22.47
CA PHE A 380 34.92 -2.84 -23.22
C PHE A 380 34.31 -1.77 -22.32
N HIS A 381 33.41 -2.16 -21.41
CA HIS A 381 32.85 -1.25 -20.42
C HIS A 381 33.94 -0.68 -19.50
N SER A 382 34.89 -1.51 -19.05
CA SER A 382 36.00 -1.05 -18.21
C SER A 382 36.91 -0.06 -18.95
N LEU A 383 37.22 -0.32 -20.22
CA LEU A 383 38.00 0.60 -21.06
C LEU A 383 37.27 1.93 -21.27
N PHE A 384 35.98 1.89 -21.60
CA PHE A 384 35.16 3.09 -21.74
C PHE A 384 35.14 3.89 -20.43
N THR A 385 34.92 3.23 -19.30
CA THR A 385 34.88 3.87 -17.99
C THR A 385 36.22 4.51 -17.62
N LEU A 386 37.34 3.86 -17.92
CA LEU A 386 38.68 4.44 -17.69
C LEU A 386 38.89 5.70 -18.54
N ASP A 387 38.57 5.65 -19.84
CA ASP A 387 38.66 6.83 -20.71
C ASP A 387 37.73 7.96 -20.26
N PHE A 388 36.51 7.61 -19.85
CA PHE A 388 35.51 8.55 -19.34
C PHE A 388 35.97 9.24 -18.05
N LEU A 389 36.47 8.47 -17.07
CA LEU A 389 36.97 9.00 -15.80
C LEU A 389 38.23 9.86 -16.00
N TYR A 390 39.10 9.48 -16.94
CA TYR A 390 40.30 10.24 -17.28
C TYR A 390 39.94 11.59 -17.91
N ARG A 391 38.95 11.63 -18.82
CA ARG A 391 38.48 12.88 -19.46
C ARG A 391 37.76 13.83 -18.50
N LEU A 392 37.22 13.31 -17.40
CA LEU A 392 36.61 14.12 -16.33
C LEU A 392 37.63 14.56 -15.28
N ASP A 393 38.93 14.34 -15.49
CA ASP A 393 40.01 14.66 -14.55
C ASP A 393 39.83 14.01 -13.15
N LEU A 394 39.16 12.85 -13.11
CA LEU A 394 38.91 12.09 -11.87
C LEU A 394 39.97 11.03 -11.60
N ILE A 395 40.73 10.63 -12.61
CA ILE A 395 41.85 9.71 -12.48
C ILE A 395 43.07 10.19 -13.27
N ASP A 396 44.28 9.86 -12.80
CA ASP A 396 45.50 10.08 -13.58
C ASP A 396 45.77 8.96 -14.59
N ARG A 397 46.83 9.14 -15.38
CA ARG A 397 47.37 8.14 -16.33
C ARG A 397 47.79 6.82 -15.67
N HIS A 398 47.94 6.80 -14.35
CA HIS A 398 48.33 5.63 -13.56
C HIS A 398 47.10 4.97 -12.87
N GLY A 399 45.90 5.53 -13.02
CA GLY A 399 44.67 5.05 -12.40
C GLY A 399 44.46 5.48 -10.94
N ASN A 400 45.24 6.44 -10.44
CA ASN A 400 45.04 7.02 -9.11
C ASN A 400 43.94 8.08 -9.14
N LEU A 401 43.16 8.17 -8.06
CA LEU A 401 42.07 9.13 -7.95
C LEU A 401 42.58 10.55 -7.73
N ILE A 402 41.98 11.52 -8.43
CA ILE A 402 42.30 12.95 -8.34
C ILE A 402 41.03 13.78 -8.13
N GLY A 403 41.19 14.96 -7.56
CA GLY A 403 40.15 15.99 -7.51
C GLY A 403 38.89 15.53 -6.78
N LEU A 404 37.75 15.60 -7.47
CA LEU A 404 36.43 15.26 -6.93
C LEU A 404 36.11 13.76 -6.97
N ALA A 405 37.04 12.90 -7.36
CA ALA A 405 36.83 11.46 -7.43
C ALA A 405 36.41 10.85 -6.07
N GLY A 406 36.95 11.37 -4.96
CA GLY A 406 36.52 10.96 -3.61
C GLY A 406 35.02 11.21 -3.38
N LEU A 407 34.53 12.40 -3.74
CA LEU A 407 33.11 12.74 -3.63
C LEU A 407 32.23 11.81 -4.48
N LEU A 408 32.68 11.52 -5.71
CA LEU A 408 31.97 10.62 -6.61
C LEU A 408 31.85 9.19 -6.03
N THR A 409 32.93 8.68 -5.43
CA THR A 409 32.91 7.34 -4.79
C THR A 409 31.97 7.29 -3.58
N HIS A 410 31.88 8.37 -2.80
CA HIS A 410 30.96 8.45 -1.68
C HIS A 410 29.50 8.44 -2.15
N LEU A 411 29.17 9.17 -3.21
CA LEU A 411 27.81 9.30 -3.75
C LEU A 411 27.46 8.21 -4.78
N HIS A 412 28.13 7.05 -4.78
CA HIS A 412 27.95 5.98 -5.79
C HIS A 412 26.49 5.48 -5.98
N TYR A 413 25.66 5.58 -4.94
CA TYR A 413 24.27 5.11 -4.96
C TYR A 413 23.31 6.04 -5.72
N TYR A 414 23.78 7.22 -6.13
CA TYR A 414 23.04 8.17 -6.96
C TYR A 414 23.64 8.26 -8.37
N GLU A 415 24.21 7.19 -8.92
CA GLU A 415 24.62 7.17 -10.32
C GLU A 415 23.38 7.13 -11.23
N PRO A 416 23.24 8.03 -12.25
CA PRO A 416 24.25 8.93 -12.82
C PRO A 416 24.26 10.36 -12.27
N ALA A 417 23.32 10.73 -11.39
CA ALA A 417 23.19 12.07 -10.80
C ALA A 417 24.48 12.57 -10.11
N ASN A 418 25.23 11.67 -9.48
CA ASN A 418 26.52 11.96 -8.85
C ASN A 418 27.60 12.42 -9.85
N ILE A 419 27.67 11.83 -11.04
CA ILE A 419 28.60 12.19 -12.12
C ILE A 419 28.26 13.58 -12.63
N LEU A 420 26.96 13.84 -12.86
CA LEU A 420 26.48 15.15 -13.29
C LEU A 420 26.81 16.23 -12.26
N LEU A 421 26.64 15.95 -10.97
CA LEU A 421 27.01 16.88 -9.91
C LEU A 421 28.50 17.24 -9.98
N VAL A 422 29.37 16.24 -10.10
CA VAL A 422 30.82 16.47 -10.19
C VAL A 422 31.16 17.29 -11.43
N TYR A 423 30.54 17.01 -12.57
CA TYR A 423 30.71 17.80 -13.79
C TYR A 423 30.26 19.27 -13.63
N LEU A 424 29.11 19.51 -12.96
CA LEU A 424 28.61 20.86 -12.70
C LEU A 424 29.51 21.64 -11.72
N MET A 425 30.12 20.95 -10.76
CA MET A 425 31.10 21.54 -9.85
C MET A 425 32.39 21.92 -10.58
N ASP A 426 32.89 21.03 -11.44
CA ASP A 426 34.11 21.24 -12.21
C ASP A 426 33.97 22.38 -13.24
N THR A 427 32.83 22.45 -13.91
CA THR A 427 32.49 23.56 -14.84
C THR A 427 32.17 24.89 -14.16
N GLN A 428 32.31 24.98 -12.83
CA GLN A 428 32.03 26.16 -12.01
C GLN A 428 30.62 26.73 -12.19
N TYR A 429 29.65 25.90 -12.60
CA TYR A 429 28.27 26.33 -12.87
C TYR A 429 27.62 27.01 -11.64
N PHE A 430 27.88 26.48 -10.44
CA PHE A 430 27.37 27.05 -9.19
C PHE A 430 28.00 28.39 -8.80
N HIS A 431 29.09 28.82 -9.46
CA HIS A 431 29.61 30.18 -9.30
C HIS A 431 28.87 31.19 -10.18
N ILE A 432 28.26 30.72 -11.27
CA ILE A 432 27.46 31.52 -12.21
C ILE A 432 26.05 31.73 -11.65
N VAL A 433 25.42 30.66 -11.15
CA VAL A 433 24.11 30.71 -10.49
C VAL A 433 24.31 31.21 -9.06
N LYS A 434 24.03 32.49 -8.80
CA LYS A 434 24.18 33.08 -7.45
C LYS A 434 22.93 32.94 -6.57
N ASP A 435 21.82 32.49 -7.14
CA ASP A 435 20.56 32.30 -6.42
C ASP A 435 20.52 30.91 -5.76
N GLY A 436 20.47 30.89 -4.42
CA GLY A 436 20.39 29.66 -3.63
C GLY A 436 19.12 28.85 -3.90
N VAL A 437 18.01 29.48 -4.32
CA VAL A 437 16.76 28.78 -4.61
C VAL A 437 16.87 28.00 -5.93
N GLU A 438 17.53 28.58 -6.94
CA GLU A 438 17.77 27.92 -8.22
C GLU A 438 18.71 26.73 -8.05
N ILE A 439 19.79 26.88 -7.27
CA ILE A 439 20.72 25.79 -6.94
C ILE A 439 19.97 24.63 -6.27
N MET A 440 19.13 24.91 -5.27
CA MET A 440 18.35 23.86 -4.58
C MET A 440 17.34 23.18 -5.51
N THR A 441 16.78 23.92 -6.47
CA THR A 441 15.88 23.36 -7.48
C THR A 441 16.62 22.42 -8.43
N VAL A 442 17.83 22.79 -8.86
CA VAL A 442 18.70 21.92 -9.67
C VAL A 442 19.08 20.65 -8.90
N PHE A 443 19.46 20.75 -7.64
CA PHE A 443 19.73 19.58 -6.79
C PHE A 443 18.51 18.68 -6.63
N ALA A 444 17.35 19.26 -6.33
CA ALA A 444 16.10 18.51 -6.23
C ALA A 444 15.77 17.81 -7.55
N TYR A 445 16.01 18.46 -8.69
CA TYR A 445 15.78 17.85 -10.00
C TYR A 445 16.73 16.67 -10.25
N ILE A 446 18.03 16.89 -10.10
CA ILE A 446 19.08 15.90 -10.34
C ILE A 446 18.89 14.65 -9.47
N PHE A 447 18.66 14.81 -8.16
CA PHE A 447 18.60 13.68 -7.23
C PHE A 447 17.21 13.05 -7.06
N THR A 448 16.15 13.67 -7.59
CA THR A 448 14.78 13.13 -7.50
C THR A 448 14.30 12.50 -8.81
N TYR A 449 14.71 13.06 -9.95
CA TYR A 449 14.17 12.68 -11.27
C TYR A 449 15.16 11.93 -12.18
N MET A 450 16.45 11.84 -11.81
CA MET A 450 17.41 10.95 -12.47
C MET A 450 17.72 9.76 -11.55
N PRO A 451 16.94 8.67 -11.63
CA PRO A 451 17.21 7.45 -10.89
C PRO A 451 18.46 6.72 -11.36
#